data_AF-W6QM07-F1
#
_entry.id   AF-W6QM07-F1
#
_cell.length_a   1.000
_cell.length_b   1.000
_cell.length_c   1.000
_cell.angle_alpha   90.00
_cell.angle_beta   90.00
_cell.angle_gamma   90.00
#
_symmetry.space_group_name_H-M   'P 1'
#
loop_
_entity.id
_entity.type
_entity.pdbx_description
1 polymer ?
#
loop_
_entity_poly.entity_id
_entity_poly.type
_entity_poly.pdbx_seq_one_letter_code
_entity_poly.pdbx_strand_id
1 'polypeptide(L)'
;MTAVRSESLHWKPQPDTDSSNTSTRQQLTMTKKQAIDFVNQWYEAGRPIFTKKALQDLGEQLKSRRTMGDKVTVRGLTGAVFEGTVNLGHHFFSTTFANPVEREYIYLDLAIDYNHAGRLIADIMRYPDGIDIPISELIPLRLTHEVYPFGTKEEIWSSKHAGVTFEKERRAWETKLTKSTTSSGLLAVACPG
;
A
#
# COMPACT_ATOMS: atom_id res chain seq x y z
N MET A 1 31.57 -5.61 13.42
CA MET A 1 30.27 -5.01 13.09
C MET A 1 30.08 -3.80 13.98
N THR A 2 30.22 -2.60 13.43
CA THR A 2 30.22 -1.34 14.20
C THR A 2 28.78 -0.83 14.24
N ALA A 3 28.19 -0.77 15.45
CA ALA A 3 26.90 -0.14 15.65
C ALA A 3 27.07 1.38 15.47
N VAL A 4 26.66 1.89 14.31
CA VAL A 4 26.61 3.33 14.06
C VAL A 4 25.41 3.87 14.83
N ARG A 5 25.67 4.61 15.91
CA ARG A 5 24.67 5.39 16.62
C ARG A 5 24.16 6.47 15.67
N SER A 6 22.87 6.41 15.35
CA SER A 6 22.16 7.47 14.62
C SER A 6 22.26 8.77 15.41
N GLU A 7 22.73 9.84 14.76
CA GLU A 7 22.67 11.19 15.34
C GLU A 7 21.23 11.56 15.66
N SER A 8 21.03 12.23 16.80
CA SER A 8 19.72 12.65 17.27
C SER A 8 19.22 13.79 16.40
N LEU A 9 18.24 13.52 15.55
CA LEU A 9 17.52 14.55 14.78
C LEU A 9 16.89 15.53 15.77
N HIS A 10 17.26 16.81 15.66
CA HIS A 10 16.71 17.89 16.48
C HIS A 10 15.27 18.20 16.04
N TRP A 11 14.29 17.69 16.78
CA TRP A 11 12.88 17.99 16.58
C TRP A 11 12.51 19.28 17.30
N LYS A 12 11.66 20.12 16.68
CA LYS A 12 11.06 21.28 17.35
C LYS A 12 9.65 20.90 17.84
N PRO A 13 9.40 20.84 19.15
CA PRO A 13 8.05 20.83 19.68
C PRO A 13 7.39 22.18 19.37
N GLN A 14 6.16 22.16 18.89
CA GLN A 14 5.34 23.37 18.82
C GLN A 14 4.75 23.62 20.22
N PRO A 15 4.85 24.83 20.79
CA PRO A 15 4.18 25.15 22.04
C PRO A 15 2.68 25.35 21.78
N ASP A 16 1.87 24.54 22.43
CA ASP A 16 0.42 24.72 22.47
C ASP A 16 0.10 25.90 23.39
N THR A 17 -0.55 26.92 22.83
CA THR A 17 -1.29 27.89 23.64
C THR A 17 -2.62 27.23 24.02
N ASP A 18 -2.83 27.15 25.33
CA ASP A 18 -4.04 26.79 26.06
C ASP A 18 -4.27 25.32 26.48
N SER A 19 -4.00 25.17 27.78
CA SER A 19 -4.26 24.09 28.72
C SER A 19 -5.68 23.50 28.67
N SER A 20 -5.77 22.20 28.37
CA SER A 20 -6.73 21.31 29.03
C SER A 20 -6.32 19.85 28.83
N ASN A 21 -6.28 19.10 29.93
CA ASN A 21 -5.80 17.73 30.06
C ASN A 21 -6.51 16.75 29.12
N THR A 22 -5.90 16.46 27.97
CA THR A 22 -6.07 15.21 27.24
C THR A 22 -4.67 14.81 26.78
N SER A 23 -4.31 13.53 26.80
CA SER A 23 -3.02 13.05 26.28
C SER A 23 -3.01 13.23 24.75
N THR A 24 -2.83 14.46 24.29
CA THR A 24 -2.66 14.80 22.89
C THR A 24 -1.24 14.35 22.56
N ARG A 25 -1.14 13.14 22.02
CA ARG A 25 0.08 12.65 21.39
C ARG A 25 0.47 13.69 20.33
N GLN A 26 1.39 14.61 20.67
CA GLN A 26 1.81 15.68 19.77
C GLN A 26 2.11 15.06 18.41
N GLN A 27 1.28 15.39 17.42
CA GLN A 27 1.42 14.85 16.09
C GLN A 27 2.67 15.50 15.51
N LEU A 28 3.77 14.75 15.47
CA LEU A 28 5.01 15.25 14.90
C LEU A 28 4.77 15.57 13.42
N THR A 29 5.12 16.79 13.03
CA THR A 29 5.01 17.29 11.67
C THR A 29 6.38 17.74 11.15
N MET A 30 6.48 17.93 9.83
CA MET A 30 7.65 18.53 9.20
C MET A 30 7.27 19.31 7.94
N THR A 31 8.12 20.25 7.54
CA THR A 31 7.88 21.01 6.31
C THR A 31 7.85 20.09 5.08
N LYS A 32 7.12 20.49 4.05
CA LYS A 32 7.02 19.76 2.77
C LYS A 32 8.39 19.38 2.19
N LYS A 33 9.36 20.30 2.24
CA LYS A 33 10.74 20.05 1.79
C LYS A 33 11.42 18.97 2.63
N GLN A 34 11.34 19.06 3.95
CA GLN A 34 11.91 18.05 4.85
C GLN A 34 11.27 16.68 4.64
N ALA A 35 9.96 16.61 4.40
CA ALA A 35 9.26 15.37 4.10
C ALA A 35 9.77 14.70 2.82
N ILE A 36 9.95 15.47 1.75
CA ILE A 36 10.50 14.96 0.48
C ILE A 36 11.94 14.49 0.66
N ASP A 37 12.79 15.30 1.30
CA ASP A 37 14.18 14.94 1.56
C ASP A 37 14.28 13.67 2.42
N PHE A 38 13.40 13.53 3.42
CA PHE A 38 13.32 12.35 4.26
C PHE A 38 12.95 11.09 3.47
N VAL A 39 11.92 11.16 2.62
CA VAL A 39 11.51 10.02 1.78
C VAL A 39 12.61 9.64 0.78
N ASN A 40 13.27 10.62 0.16
CA ASN A 40 14.38 10.39 -0.76
C ASN A 40 15.57 9.72 -0.07
N GLN A 41 16.05 10.28 1.03
CA GLN A 41 17.16 9.72 1.81
C GLN A 41 16.85 8.29 2.25
N TRP A 42 15.61 8.03 2.66
CA TRP A 42 15.20 6.72 3.10
C TRP A 42 15.26 5.69 1.95
N TYR A 43 14.74 6.03 0.77
CA TYR A 43 14.78 5.14 -0.38
C TYR A 43 16.18 4.94 -0.96
N GLU A 44 16.98 6.00 -1.05
CA GLU A 44 18.37 5.93 -1.51
C GLU A 44 19.24 5.06 -0.60
N ALA A 45 18.98 5.09 0.71
CA ALA A 45 19.69 4.24 1.67
C ALA A 45 19.38 2.74 1.52
N GLY A 46 18.33 2.37 0.77
CA GLY A 46 17.92 0.98 0.56
C GLY A 46 17.55 0.23 1.85
N ARG A 47 17.24 0.96 2.93
CA ARG A 47 16.99 0.37 4.25
C ARG A 47 15.50 0.02 4.38
N PRO A 48 15.14 -1.19 4.85
CA PRO A 48 13.74 -1.51 5.11
C PRO A 48 13.20 -0.64 6.26
N ILE A 49 11.95 -0.13 6.17
CA ILE A 49 11.30 0.53 7.33
C ILE A 49 10.81 -0.50 8.33
N PHE A 50 10.27 -1.61 7.85
CA PHE A 50 9.68 -2.63 8.71
C PHE A 50 10.59 -3.84 8.75
N THR A 51 10.76 -4.41 9.93
CA THR A 51 11.40 -5.71 10.03
C THR A 51 10.46 -6.79 9.50
N LYS A 52 11.03 -7.93 9.07
CA LYS A 52 10.23 -9.11 8.71
C LYS A 52 9.25 -9.49 9.82
N LYS A 53 9.71 -9.46 11.09
CA LYS A 53 8.89 -9.75 12.26
C LYS A 53 7.70 -8.78 12.38
N ALA A 54 7.95 -7.48 12.20
CA ALA A 54 6.90 -6.47 12.24
C ALA A 54 5.81 -6.70 11.18
N LEU A 55 6.20 -7.10 9.97
CA LEU A 55 5.24 -7.46 8.91
C LEU A 55 4.50 -8.76 9.20
N GLN A 56 5.15 -9.75 9.82
CA GLN A 56 4.48 -10.98 10.29
C GLN A 56 3.45 -10.67 11.37
N ASP A 57 3.81 -9.85 12.35
CA ASP A 57 2.91 -9.41 13.42
C ASP A 57 1.71 -8.63 12.84
N LEU A 58 1.93 -7.81 11.81
CA LEU A 58 0.84 -7.15 11.08
C LEU A 58 -0.06 -8.17 10.37
N GLY A 59 0.51 -9.18 9.72
CA GLY A 59 -0.23 -10.26 9.08
C GLY A 59 -1.12 -11.04 10.07
N GLU A 60 -0.62 -11.35 11.27
CA GLU A 60 -1.41 -12.00 12.31
C GLU A 60 -2.51 -11.09 12.88
N GLN A 61 -2.24 -9.79 13.01
CA GLN A 61 -3.28 -8.81 13.35
C GLN A 61 -4.40 -8.80 12.29
N LEU A 62 -4.08 -8.81 11.00
CA LEU A 62 -5.09 -8.81 9.94
C LEU A 62 -5.92 -10.10 9.88
N LYS A 63 -5.39 -11.23 10.36
CA LYS A 63 -6.17 -12.47 10.47
C LYS A 63 -7.12 -12.44 11.67
N SER A 64 -6.66 -11.90 12.79
CA SER A 64 -7.38 -11.94 14.08
C SER A 64 -8.34 -10.77 14.28
N ARG A 65 -8.00 -9.58 13.78
CA ARG A 65 -8.75 -8.33 13.94
C ARG A 65 -9.55 -8.03 12.67
N ARG A 66 -10.75 -8.60 12.61
CA ARG A 66 -11.67 -8.52 11.47
C ARG A 66 -12.94 -7.75 11.79
N THR A 67 -13.07 -7.20 13.00
CA THR A 67 -14.27 -6.48 13.42
C THR A 67 -14.19 -5.01 12.99
N MET A 68 -15.33 -4.44 12.56
CA MET A 68 -15.41 -3.03 12.23
C MET A 68 -15.00 -2.17 13.45
N GLY A 69 -14.11 -1.20 13.22
CA GLY A 69 -13.53 -0.35 14.25
C GLY A 69 -12.25 -0.90 14.89
N ASP A 70 -11.87 -2.16 14.62
CA ASP A 70 -10.60 -2.70 15.09
C ASP A 70 -9.44 -1.89 14.54
N LYS A 71 -8.39 -1.73 15.35
CA LYS A 71 -7.15 -1.08 14.93
C LYS A 71 -6.06 -2.11 14.70
N VAL A 72 -5.32 -1.97 13.61
CA VAL A 72 -4.06 -2.68 13.38
C VAL A 72 -2.93 -1.68 13.45
N THR A 73 -1.84 -2.07 14.11
CA THR A 73 -0.70 -1.18 14.31
C THR A 73 0.61 -1.91 14.13
N VAL A 74 1.59 -1.25 13.52
CA VAL A 74 2.96 -1.75 13.47
C VAL A 74 3.96 -0.62 13.60
N ARG A 75 5.02 -0.84 14.37
CA ARG A 75 6.10 0.14 14.55
C ARG A 75 7.23 -0.14 13.55
N GLY A 76 7.63 0.88 12.82
CA GLY A 76 8.79 0.87 11.94
C GLY A 76 10.11 1.09 12.70
N LEU A 77 11.22 0.80 12.04
CA LEU A 77 12.58 0.97 12.53
C LEU A 77 12.96 2.43 12.79
N THR A 78 12.28 3.37 12.13
CA THR A 78 12.44 4.81 12.33
C THR A 78 11.70 5.33 13.58
N GLY A 79 11.00 4.45 14.31
CA GLY A 79 10.15 4.80 15.45
C GLY A 79 8.72 5.20 15.06
N ALA A 80 8.47 5.48 13.77
CA ALA A 80 7.15 5.74 13.23
C ALA A 80 6.19 4.57 13.47
N VAL A 81 4.92 4.88 13.73
CA VAL A 81 3.88 3.88 13.99
C VAL A 81 2.83 3.98 12.90
N PHE A 82 2.68 2.90 12.15
CA PHE A 82 1.54 2.69 11.27
C PHE A 82 0.33 2.35 12.13
N GLU A 83 -0.82 2.98 11.84
CA GLU A 83 -2.11 2.66 12.41
C GLU A 83 -3.15 2.64 11.29
N GLY A 84 -3.93 1.56 11.22
CA GLY A 84 -5.02 1.40 10.26
C GLY A 84 -6.29 0.95 10.97
N THR A 85 -7.44 1.48 10.54
CA THR A 85 -8.76 1.11 11.07
C THR A 85 -9.46 0.13 10.13
N VAL A 86 -9.91 -0.98 10.68
CA VAL A 86 -10.67 -2.02 9.99
C VAL A 86 -12.11 -1.55 9.81
N ASN A 87 -12.58 -1.50 8.57
CA ASN A 87 -13.94 -1.10 8.22
C ASN A 87 -14.71 -2.23 7.52
N LEU A 88 -14.37 -3.49 7.82
CA LEU A 88 -15.08 -4.63 7.23
C LEU A 88 -16.58 -4.59 7.56
N GLY A 89 -17.41 -4.91 6.58
CA GLY A 89 -18.86 -4.81 6.67
C GLY A 89 -19.40 -3.38 6.61
N HIS A 90 -18.57 -2.36 6.36
CA HIS A 90 -19.06 -1.01 6.10
C HIS A 90 -19.68 -0.92 4.70
N HIS A 91 -20.89 -0.37 4.65
CA HIS A 91 -21.62 -0.11 3.41
C HIS A 91 -21.50 1.36 3.02
N PHE A 92 -21.35 1.62 1.73
CA PHE A 92 -21.30 2.98 1.20
C PHE A 92 -21.80 3.03 -0.24
N PHE A 93 -22.28 4.19 -0.66
CA PHE A 93 -22.71 4.43 -2.03
C PHE A 93 -21.58 5.11 -2.80
N SER A 94 -21.31 4.66 -4.02
CA SER A 94 -20.31 5.28 -4.89
C SER A 94 -20.71 5.19 -6.36
N THR A 95 -20.27 6.16 -7.15
CA THR A 95 -20.15 6.02 -8.60
C THR A 95 -18.70 5.68 -8.93
N THR A 96 -18.45 5.02 -10.06
CA THR A 96 -17.08 4.82 -10.57
C THR A 96 -16.98 5.45 -11.95
N PHE A 97 -15.78 5.85 -12.39
CA PHE A 97 -15.61 6.38 -13.75
C PHE A 97 -16.08 5.39 -14.84
N ALA A 98 -15.96 4.09 -14.57
CA ALA A 98 -16.44 3.04 -15.47
C ALA A 98 -17.97 2.83 -15.41
N ASN A 99 -18.62 3.24 -14.32
CA ASN A 99 -20.06 3.10 -14.11
C ASN A 99 -20.61 4.32 -13.36
N PRO A 100 -21.18 5.31 -14.08
CA PRO A 100 -21.66 6.55 -13.48
C PRO A 100 -22.98 6.37 -12.70
N VAL A 101 -23.53 5.16 -12.64
CA VAL A 101 -24.69 4.84 -11.81
C VAL A 101 -24.23 4.63 -10.37
N GLU A 102 -24.85 5.32 -9.43
CA GLU A 102 -24.60 5.15 -8.00
C GLU A 102 -25.02 3.75 -7.57
N ARG A 103 -24.11 3.04 -6.90
CA ARG A 103 -24.34 1.69 -6.39
C ARG A 103 -23.86 1.59 -4.96
N GLU A 104 -24.52 0.72 -4.21
CA GLU A 104 -24.06 0.32 -2.88
C GLU A 104 -22.89 -0.66 -2.99
N TYR A 105 -21.90 -0.47 -2.16
CA TYR A 105 -20.71 -1.30 -2.02
C TYR A 105 -20.49 -1.66 -0.56
N ILE A 106 -19.76 -2.76 -0.35
CA ILE A 106 -19.38 -3.27 0.96
C ILE A 106 -17.89 -3.61 1.00
N TYR A 107 -17.22 -3.33 2.12
CA TYR A 107 -15.86 -3.79 2.38
C TYR A 107 -15.86 -5.22 2.93
N LEU A 108 -15.34 -6.19 2.17
CA LEU A 108 -15.33 -7.61 2.58
C LEU A 108 -13.94 -8.16 2.90
N ASP A 109 -12.87 -7.53 2.40
CA ASP A 109 -11.51 -7.96 2.70
C ASP A 109 -10.56 -6.78 2.99
N LEU A 110 -9.42 -7.12 3.59
CA LEU A 110 -8.35 -6.19 3.98
C LEU A 110 -7.11 -6.47 3.15
N ALA A 111 -6.47 -5.40 2.68
CA ALA A 111 -5.15 -5.47 2.07
C ALA A 111 -4.22 -4.43 2.70
N ILE A 112 -2.92 -4.68 2.58
CA ILE A 112 -1.89 -3.70 2.88
C ILE A 112 -1.28 -3.27 1.57
N ASP A 113 -1.44 -2.00 1.22
CA ASP A 113 -0.76 -1.40 0.08
C ASP A 113 0.60 -0.87 0.54
N TYR A 114 1.62 -1.12 -0.28
CA TYR A 114 2.95 -0.60 -0.08
C TYR A 114 3.18 0.57 -1.05
N ASN A 115 3.20 1.78 -0.52
CA ASN A 115 3.42 2.99 -1.30
C ASN A 115 4.90 3.14 -1.66
N HIS A 116 5.19 3.08 -2.96
CA HIS A 116 6.49 3.44 -3.51
C HIS A 116 6.84 4.92 -3.23
N ALA A 117 8.14 5.25 -3.14
CA ALA A 117 8.66 6.59 -2.85
C ALA A 117 7.99 7.67 -3.70
N GLY A 118 7.95 7.44 -5.02
CA GLY A 118 7.35 8.39 -5.97
C GLY A 118 5.88 8.67 -5.68
N ARG A 119 5.13 7.69 -5.16
CA ARG A 119 3.73 7.87 -4.78
C ARG A 119 3.61 8.67 -3.48
N LEU A 120 4.44 8.37 -2.47
CA LEU A 120 4.50 9.16 -1.24
C LEU A 120 4.85 10.63 -1.53
N ILE A 121 5.84 10.87 -2.39
CA ILE A 121 6.24 12.22 -2.80
C ILE A 121 5.09 12.91 -3.54
N ALA A 122 4.39 12.21 -4.45
CA ALA A 122 3.23 12.78 -5.13
C ALA A 122 2.10 13.15 -4.15
N ASP A 123 1.87 12.34 -3.11
CA ASP A 123 0.88 12.63 -2.07
C ASP A 123 1.32 13.83 -1.20
N ILE A 124 2.60 13.91 -0.82
CA ILE A 124 3.17 15.10 -0.15
C ILE A 124 2.99 16.36 -1.00
N MET A 125 3.18 16.26 -2.32
CA MET A 125 3.05 17.39 -3.24
C MET A 125 1.64 17.97 -3.30
N ARG A 126 0.61 17.18 -2.98
CA ARG A 126 -0.80 17.61 -2.95
C ARG A 126 -1.14 18.49 -1.75
N TYR A 127 -0.32 18.51 -0.71
CA TYR A 127 -0.54 19.40 0.44
C TYR A 127 -0.35 20.86 0.01
N PRO A 128 -1.21 21.78 0.49
CA PRO A 128 -1.04 23.21 0.27
C PRO A 128 0.30 23.70 0.82
N ASP A 129 0.86 24.73 0.19
CA ASP A 129 2.11 25.32 0.66
C ASP A 129 1.92 26.00 2.02
N GLY A 130 2.93 25.89 2.88
CA GLY A 130 2.89 26.41 4.26
C GLY A 130 2.20 25.49 5.27
N ILE A 131 1.69 24.32 4.84
CA ILE A 131 1.16 23.29 5.74
C ILE A 131 2.25 22.25 6.03
N ASP A 132 2.50 22.00 7.30
CA ASP A 132 3.40 20.93 7.72
C ASP A 132 2.75 19.56 7.57
N ILE A 133 3.55 18.58 7.16
CA ILE A 133 3.14 17.22 6.86
C ILE A 133 3.27 16.36 8.12
N PRO A 134 2.20 15.64 8.54
CA PRO A 134 2.30 14.69 9.63
C PRO A 134 3.24 13.53 9.30
N ILE A 135 4.09 13.11 10.24
CA ILE A 135 5.00 11.96 10.03
C ILE A 135 4.24 10.66 9.70
N SER A 136 3.02 10.50 10.19
CA SER A 136 2.16 9.35 9.88
C SER A 136 1.90 9.19 8.37
N GLU A 137 1.90 10.29 7.63
CA GLU A 137 1.69 10.32 6.17
C GLU A 137 2.95 9.93 5.39
N LEU A 138 4.10 9.84 6.06
CA LEU A 138 5.37 9.44 5.46
C LEU A 138 5.61 7.92 5.52
N ILE A 139 4.64 7.17 6.06
CA ILE A 139 4.74 5.72 6.22
C ILE A 139 4.34 5.04 4.91
N PRO A 140 5.17 4.13 4.35
CA PRO A 140 4.89 3.49 3.06
C PRO A 140 3.84 2.38 3.15
N LEU A 141 3.09 2.25 4.26
CA LEU A 141 2.04 1.25 4.41
C LEU A 141 0.70 1.95 4.52
N ARG A 142 -0.29 1.41 3.82
CA ARG A 142 -1.68 1.84 3.94
C ARG A 142 -2.58 0.62 4.11
N LEU A 143 -3.47 0.66 5.10
CA LEU A 143 -4.55 -0.31 5.18
C LEU A 143 -5.59 0.07 4.13
N THR A 144 -5.92 -0.87 3.26
CA THR A 144 -6.95 -0.72 2.24
C THR A 144 -8.02 -1.79 2.43
N HIS A 145 -9.20 -1.49 1.91
CA HIS A 145 -10.35 -2.37 1.94
C HIS A 145 -10.71 -2.75 0.51
N GLU A 146 -10.88 -4.04 0.27
CA GLU A 146 -11.39 -4.50 -1.02
C GLU A 146 -12.89 -4.27 -1.09
N VAL A 147 -13.31 -3.72 -2.23
CA VAL A 147 -14.66 -3.19 -2.44
C VAL A 147 -15.46 -4.13 -3.32
N TYR A 148 -16.65 -4.51 -2.86
CA TYR A 148 -17.56 -5.42 -3.57
C TYR A 148 -18.93 -4.77 -3.74
N PRO A 149 -19.60 -4.92 -4.90
CA PRO A 149 -20.95 -4.40 -5.07
C PRO A 149 -21.93 -5.15 -4.15
N PHE A 150 -22.77 -4.41 -3.44
CA PHE A 150 -23.79 -4.97 -2.56
C PHE A 150 -25.07 -5.29 -3.34
N GLY A 151 -25.74 -6.39 -3.00
CA GLY A 151 -27.10 -6.71 -3.49
C GLY A 151 -27.22 -7.12 -4.97
N THR A 152 -26.18 -6.97 -5.81
CA THR A 152 -26.09 -7.79 -7.02
C THR A 152 -25.88 -9.22 -6.57
N LYS A 153 -26.76 -10.14 -6.99
CA LYS A 153 -26.56 -11.59 -6.85
C LYS A 153 -25.07 -11.87 -6.86
N GLU A 154 -24.59 -12.51 -5.81
CA GLU A 154 -23.26 -13.11 -5.70
C GLU A 154 -22.89 -13.85 -7.00
N GLU A 155 -22.50 -13.12 -8.05
CA GLU A 155 -21.31 -13.46 -8.78
C GLU A 155 -20.18 -13.14 -7.80
N ILE A 156 -20.10 -13.96 -6.75
CA ILE A 156 -18.80 -14.41 -6.28
C ILE A 156 -18.10 -14.74 -7.60
N TRP A 157 -17.12 -13.93 -7.96
CA TRP A 157 -16.10 -14.32 -8.90
C TRP A 157 -15.45 -15.53 -8.24
N SER A 158 -16.10 -16.68 -8.38
CA SER A 158 -15.69 -17.91 -7.74
C SER A 158 -14.24 -18.10 -8.14
N SER A 159 -13.45 -18.74 -7.28
CA SER A 159 -12.12 -19.22 -7.64
C SER A 159 -12.10 -19.91 -9.01
N LYS A 160 -13.24 -20.46 -9.44
CA LYS A 160 -13.54 -20.95 -10.80
C LYS A 160 -13.36 -19.89 -11.91
N HIS A 161 -13.83 -18.66 -11.76
CA HIS A 161 -13.64 -17.57 -12.74
C HIS A 161 -12.18 -17.07 -12.79
N ALA A 162 -11.53 -16.91 -11.64
CA ALA A 162 -10.10 -16.57 -11.62
C ALA A 162 -9.25 -17.67 -12.28
N GLY A 163 -9.57 -18.94 -12.00
CA GLY A 163 -8.95 -20.10 -12.65
C GLY A 163 -9.20 -20.15 -14.16
N VAL A 164 -10.43 -19.86 -14.61
CA VAL A 164 -10.77 -19.81 -16.04
C VAL A 164 -10.06 -18.66 -16.76
N THR A 165 -10.02 -17.47 -16.16
CA THR A 165 -9.31 -16.31 -16.72
C THR A 165 -7.81 -16.58 -16.77
N PHE A 166 -7.22 -17.11 -15.70
CA PHE A 166 -5.81 -17.51 -15.68
C PHE A 166 -5.50 -18.56 -16.75
N GLU A 167 -6.31 -19.60 -16.87
CA GLU A 167 -6.13 -20.67 -17.87
C GLU A 167 -6.26 -20.13 -19.30
N LYS A 168 -7.16 -19.17 -19.54
CA LYS A 168 -7.32 -18.49 -20.83
C LYS A 168 -6.08 -17.65 -21.17
N GLU A 169 -5.58 -16.85 -20.22
CA GLU A 169 -4.38 -16.04 -20.41
C GLU A 169 -3.12 -16.91 -20.59
N ARG A 170 -3.00 -18.00 -19.82
CA ARG A 170 -1.93 -19.01 -19.96
C ARG A 170 -1.91 -19.63 -21.36
N ARG A 171 -3.06 -20.10 -21.84
CA ARG A 171 -3.18 -20.67 -23.20
C ARG A 171 -2.87 -19.63 -24.28
N ALA A 172 -3.32 -18.39 -24.11
CA ALA A 172 -2.99 -17.31 -25.05
C ALA A 172 -1.48 -17.03 -25.09
N TRP A 173 -0.81 -17.07 -23.94
CA TRP A 173 0.65 -16.93 -23.84
C TRP A 173 1.39 -18.12 -24.49
N GLU A 174 0.99 -19.35 -24.23
CA GLU A 174 1.59 -20.56 -24.84
C GLU A 174 1.41 -20.58 -26.36
N THR A 175 0.26 -20.13 -26.85
CA THR A 175 -0.02 -20.03 -28.30
C THR A 175 0.82 -18.93 -28.95
N LYS A 176 1.17 -17.87 -28.22
CA LYS A 176 2.10 -16.82 -28.70
C LYS A 176 3.54 -17.33 -28.74
N LEU A 177 3.97 -18.14 -27.76
CA LEU A 177 5.31 -18.75 -27.74
C LEU A 177 5.51 -19.74 -28.90
N THR A 178 4.51 -20.59 -29.15
CA THR A 178 4.56 -21.57 -30.24
C THR A 178 4.63 -20.90 -31.61
N LYS A 179 3.92 -19.77 -31.80
CA LYS A 179 4.03 -18.98 -33.05
C LYS A 179 5.40 -18.33 -33.23
N SER A 180 6.11 -17.95 -32.17
CA SER A 180 7.47 -17.38 -32.30
C SER A 180 8.54 -18.45 -32.54
N THR A 181 8.33 -19.68 -32.04
CA THR A 181 9.27 -20.79 -32.29
C THR A 181 9.12 -21.35 -33.70
N THR A 182 7.91 -21.42 -34.28
CA THR A 182 7.72 -21.89 -35.66
C THR A 182 8.28 -20.91 -36.71
N SER A 183 8.37 -19.61 -36.41
CA SER A 183 8.98 -18.63 -37.34
C SER A 183 10.52 -18.57 -37.28
N SER A 184 11.17 -19.22 -36.30
CA SER A 184 12.64 -19.25 -36.17
C SER A 184 13.28 -20.59 -36.56
N GLY A 185 12.49 -21.61 -36.94
CA GLY A 185 12.98 -22.96 -37.25
C GLY A 185 13.28 -23.25 -38.74
N LEU A 186 13.17 -22.28 -39.65
CA LEU A 186 13.27 -22.50 -41.10
C LEU A 186 14.58 -22.01 -41.74
N LEU A 187 15.66 -21.90 -40.97
CA LEU A 187 17.00 -21.62 -41.48
C LEU A 187 18.03 -22.52 -40.78
N ALA A 188 18.16 -23.76 -41.26
CA ALA A 188 19.33 -24.60 -40.99
C ALA A 188 19.73 -25.39 -42.24
N VAL A 189 20.66 -24.77 -42.99
CA VAL A 189 21.84 -25.37 -43.65
C VAL A 189 21.62 -26.62 -44.50
N ALA A 190 21.60 -26.42 -45.82
CA ALA A 190 22.01 -27.44 -46.79
C ALA A 190 23.48 -27.19 -47.17
N CYS A 191 24.36 -28.13 -46.82
CA CYS A 191 25.66 -28.31 -47.47
C CYS A 191 25.76 -29.79 -47.89
N PRO A 192 25.87 -30.09 -49.20
CA PRO A 192 26.50 -31.32 -49.64
C PRO A 192 27.92 -31.04 -50.15
N GLY A 193 28.82 -31.98 -49.88
CA GLY A 193 30.16 -32.05 -50.47
C GLY A 193 30.15 -32.50 -51.92
#